data_AF-A0A7W6CU18-F1
#
_entry.id   AF-A0A7W6CU18-F1
#
_cell.length_a   1.000
_cell.length_b   1.000
_cell.length_c   1.000
_cell.angle_alpha   90.00
_cell.angle_beta   90.00
_cell.angle_gamma   90.00
#
_symmetry.space_group_name_H-M   'P 1'
#
loop_
_entity.id
_entity.type
_entity.pdbx_description
1 polymer ?
#
loop_
_entity_poly.entity_id
_entity_poly.type
_entity_poly.pdbx_seq_one_letter_code
_entity_poly.pdbx_strand_id
1 'polypeptide(L)'
;MTENPNLAEKDLMDALEASDVSAINGIVSLANILRKRGLLNDAETSAMHESMSLPLGLPKYAENPAVQDLQLNIDRLFAVVVAPK
;
A
#
# COMPACT_ATOMS: atom_id res chain seq x y z
N MET A 1 -18.69 32.39 -10.05
CA MET A 1 -18.51 30.98 -9.64
C MET A 1 -17.77 31.02 -8.32
N THR A 2 -18.49 30.84 -7.21
CA THR A 2 -17.87 30.74 -5.89
C THR A 2 -17.32 29.33 -5.77
N GLU A 3 -16.02 29.16 -5.97
CA GLU A 3 -15.34 27.92 -5.63
C GLU A 3 -15.62 27.63 -4.16
N ASN A 4 -16.27 26.50 -3.88
CA ASN A 4 -16.57 26.08 -2.52
C ASN A 4 -15.31 25.38 -1.99
N PRO A 5 -14.55 25.97 -1.07
CA PRO A 5 -13.23 25.44 -0.65
C PRO A 5 -13.33 24.01 -0.12
N ASN A 6 -14.48 23.65 0.47
CA ASN A 6 -14.76 22.31 0.98
C ASN A 6 -14.85 21.23 -0.12
N LEU A 7 -15.26 21.59 -1.34
CA LEU A 7 -15.27 20.65 -2.47
C LEU A 7 -13.84 20.40 -2.97
N ALA A 8 -13.03 21.46 -3.04
CA ALA A 8 -11.63 21.35 -3.47
C ALA A 8 -10.80 20.51 -2.48
N GLU A 9 -11.00 20.68 -1.17
CA GLU A 9 -10.33 19.85 -0.15
C GLU A 9 -10.75 18.38 -0.23
N LYS A 10 -12.04 18.12 -0.41
CA LYS A 10 -12.55 16.76 -0.61
C LYS A 10 -11.97 16.10 -1.87
N ASP A 11 -12.01 16.78 -3.00
CA ASP A 11 -11.50 16.25 -4.27
C ASP A 11 -9.99 15.96 -4.18
N LEU A 12 -9.24 16.78 -3.43
CA LEU A 12 -7.81 16.55 -3.15
C LEU A 12 -7.58 15.31 -2.27
N MET A 13 -8.40 15.11 -1.24
CA MET A 13 -8.31 13.92 -0.39
C MET A 13 -8.67 12.64 -1.16
N ASP A 14 -9.74 12.68 -1.96
CA ASP A 14 -10.16 11.56 -2.81
C ASP A 14 -9.06 11.23 -3.85
N ALA A 15 -8.41 12.24 -4.44
CA ALA A 15 -7.29 12.05 -5.35
C ALA A 15 -6.04 11.47 -4.66
N LEU A 16 -5.76 11.88 -3.42
CA LEU A 16 -4.65 11.33 -2.63
C LEU A 16 -4.90 9.86 -2.29
N GLU A 17 -6.12 9.51 -1.86
CA GLU A 17 -6.51 8.12 -1.61
C GLU A 17 -6.36 7.26 -2.88
N ALA A 18 -6.86 7.74 -4.01
CA ALA A 18 -6.72 7.03 -5.29
C ALA A 18 -5.25 6.86 -5.71
N SER A 19 -4.41 7.86 -5.45
CA SER A 19 -2.96 7.80 -5.68
C SER A 19 -2.29 6.72 -4.83
N ASP A 20 -2.60 6.68 -3.53
CA ASP A 20 -2.02 5.71 -2.59
C ASP A 20 -2.44 4.28 -2.95
N VAL A 21 -3.72 4.06 -3.29
CA VAL A 21 -4.22 2.75 -3.74
C VAL A 21 -3.52 2.32 -5.04
N SER A 22 -3.36 3.23 -6.00
CA SER A 22 -2.67 2.95 -7.27
C SER A 22 -1.21 2.57 -7.05
N ALA A 23 -0.51 3.29 -6.18
CA ALA A 23 0.89 3.03 -5.84
C ALA A 23 1.06 1.64 -5.20
N ILE A 24 0.22 1.30 -4.21
CA ILE A 24 0.27 -0.01 -3.53
C ILE A 24 0.01 -1.15 -4.52
N ASN A 25 -1.04 -1.02 -5.34
CA ASN A 25 -1.37 -2.03 -6.35
C ASN A 25 -0.25 -2.18 -7.40
N GLY A 26 0.36 -1.08 -7.82
CA GLY A 26 1.49 -1.07 -8.74
C GLY A 26 2.70 -1.83 -8.19
N ILE A 27 3.08 -1.57 -6.92
CA ILE A 27 4.20 -2.25 -6.26
C ILE A 27 3.93 -3.75 -6.13
N VAL A 28 2.74 -4.14 -5.70
CA VAL A 28 2.35 -5.56 -5.55
C VAL A 28 2.34 -6.28 -6.90
N SER A 29 1.84 -5.63 -7.95
CA SER A 29 1.85 -6.15 -9.32
C SER A 29 3.29 -6.37 -9.81
N LEU A 30 4.18 -5.40 -9.56
CA LEU A 30 5.60 -5.52 -9.90
C LEU A 30 6.27 -6.67 -9.12
N ALA A 31 6.05 -6.76 -7.81
CA ALA A 31 6.58 -7.83 -6.97
C ALA A 31 6.15 -9.21 -7.51
N ASN A 32 4.86 -9.35 -7.85
CA ASN A 32 4.34 -10.55 -8.48
C ASN A 32 5.08 -10.88 -9.79
N ILE A 33 5.20 -9.92 -10.71
CA ILE A 33 5.89 -10.12 -12.00
C ILE A 33 7.33 -10.57 -11.80
N LEU A 34 8.08 -9.91 -10.91
CA LEU A 34 9.47 -10.23 -10.62
C LEU A 34 9.61 -11.63 -10.02
N ARG A 35 8.74 -12.00 -9.07
CA ARG A 35 8.70 -13.36 -8.50
C ARG A 35 8.36 -14.41 -9.56
N LYS A 36 7.40 -14.14 -10.47
CA LYS A 36 7.09 -15.07 -11.58
C LYS A 36 8.30 -15.30 -12.50
N ARG A 37 9.21 -14.34 -12.60
CA ARG A 37 10.43 -14.41 -13.40
C ARG A 37 11.64 -14.97 -12.63
N GLY A 38 11.46 -15.34 -11.36
CA GLY A 38 12.57 -15.78 -10.50
C GLY A 38 13.55 -14.66 -10.13
N LEU A 39 13.15 -13.39 -10.28
CA LEU A 39 13.95 -12.21 -9.96
C LEU A 39 13.70 -11.66 -8.55
N LEU A 40 12.70 -12.21 -7.86
CA LEU A 40 12.49 -12.02 -6.43
C LEU A 40 12.36 -13.40 -5.79
N ASN A 41 13.16 -13.64 -4.75
CA ASN A 41 12.99 -14.75 -3.84
C ASN A 41 12.08 -14.37 -2.65
N ASP A 42 11.82 -15.33 -1.76
CA ASP A 42 10.96 -15.10 -0.60
C ASP A 42 11.52 -14.02 0.33
N ALA A 43 12.82 -14.01 0.59
CA ALA A 43 13.45 -13.03 1.47
C ALA A 43 13.37 -11.61 0.90
N GLU A 44 13.58 -11.44 -0.41
CA GLU A 44 13.44 -10.14 -1.07
C GLU A 44 11.98 -9.68 -1.11
N THR A 45 11.04 -10.61 -1.29
CA THR A 45 9.59 -10.32 -1.21
C THR A 45 9.20 -9.87 0.20
N SER A 46 9.70 -10.55 1.25
CA SER A 46 9.48 -10.15 2.64
C SER A 46 10.12 -8.80 2.97
N ALA A 47 11.32 -8.51 2.48
CA ALA A 47 11.97 -7.22 2.68
C ALA A 47 11.18 -6.06 2.02
N MET A 48 10.57 -6.30 0.87
CA MET A 48 9.65 -5.35 0.24
C MET A 48 8.41 -5.11 1.11
N HIS A 49 7.80 -6.18 1.64
CA HIS A 49 6.65 -6.08 2.55
C HIS A 49 6.98 -5.26 3.80
N GLU A 50 8.12 -5.55 4.43
CA GLU A 50 8.60 -4.83 5.62
C GLU A 50 8.83 -3.35 5.31
N SER A 51 9.47 -3.04 4.17
CA SER A 51 9.72 -1.66 3.75
C SER A 51 8.43 -0.86 3.55
N MET A 52 7.38 -1.49 3.03
CA MET A 52 6.07 -0.87 2.88
C MET A 52 5.32 -0.72 4.21
N SER A 53 5.58 -1.60 5.18
CA SER A 53 4.89 -1.63 6.49
C SER A 53 5.53 -0.71 7.53
N LEU A 54 6.85 -0.51 7.47
CA LEU A 54 7.62 0.29 8.43
C LEU A 54 7.03 1.69 8.69
N PRO A 55 6.64 2.48 7.67
CA PRO A 55 6.04 3.80 7.89
C PRO A 55 4.70 3.74 8.62
N LEU A 56 3.94 2.66 8.45
CA LEU A 56 2.62 2.47 9.06
C LEU A 56 2.73 2.05 10.53
N GLY A 57 3.81 1.37 10.91
CA GLY A 57 4.12 0.95 12.27
C GLY A 57 4.66 2.05 13.20
N LEU A 58 4.75 3.30 12.74
CA LEU A 58 5.26 4.40 13.58
C LEU A 58 4.31 4.69 14.75
N PRO A 59 4.81 4.99 15.96
CA PRO A 59 3.98 5.19 17.16
C PRO A 59 2.88 6.25 17.00
N LYS A 60 3.12 7.28 16.18
CA LYS A 60 2.14 8.34 15.87
C LYS A 60 0.87 7.84 15.16
N TYR A 61 0.89 6.63 14.61
CA TYR A 61 -0.23 6.02 13.89
C TYR A 61 -0.87 4.85 14.64
N ALA A 62 -0.36 4.48 15.82
CA ALA A 62 -0.81 3.30 16.55
C ALA A 62 -2.34 3.27 16.81
N GLU A 63 -2.93 4.43 17.09
CA GLU A 63 -4.36 4.60 17.37
C GLU A 63 -5.19 5.02 16.14
N ASN A 64 -4.62 4.99 14.94
CA ASN A 64 -5.34 5.35 13.72
C ASN A 64 -5.90 4.10 13.03
N PRO A 65 -7.23 3.85 13.09
CA PRO A 65 -7.83 2.65 12.49
C PRO A 65 -7.66 2.59 10.97
N ALA A 66 -7.63 3.72 10.26
CA ALA A 66 -7.40 3.74 8.82
C ALA A 66 -5.99 3.24 8.45
N VAL A 67 -4.99 3.53 9.30
CA VAL A 67 -3.63 3.02 9.10
C VAL A 67 -3.55 1.52 9.38
N GLN A 68 -4.31 1.02 10.37
CA GLN A 68 -4.41 -0.41 10.66
C GLN A 68 -5.08 -1.18 9.50
N ASP A 69 -6.16 -0.63 8.93
CA ASP A 69 -6.82 -1.20 7.76
C ASP A 69 -5.89 -1.25 6.53
N LEU A 70 -5.09 -0.19 6.34
CA LEU A 70 -4.09 -0.15 5.27
C LEU A 70 -3.00 -1.21 5.46
N GLN A 71 -2.47 -1.35 6.67
CA GLN A 71 -1.50 -2.40 7.01
C GLN A 71 -2.06 -3.79 6.72
N LEU A 72 -3.30 -4.06 7.15
CA LEU A 72 -3.98 -5.33 6.90
C LEU A 72 -4.14 -5.61 5.40
N ASN A 73 -4.43 -4.58 4.60
CA ASN A 73 -4.55 -4.72 3.15
C ASN A 73 -3.19 -5.08 2.52
N ILE A 74 -2.11 -4.39 2.92
CA ILE A 74 -0.75 -4.70 2.46
C ILE A 74 -0.37 -6.15 2.82
N ASP A 75 -0.66 -6.58 4.06
CA ASP A 75 -0.38 -7.95 4.51
C ASP A 75 -1.08 -9.00 3.65
N ARG A 76 -2.37 -8.77 3.33
CA ARG A 76 -3.15 -9.66 2.45
C ARG A 76 -2.59 -9.70 1.03
N LEU A 77 -2.20 -8.55 0.49
CA LEU A 77 -1.65 -8.46 -0.86
C LEU A 77 -0.31 -9.20 -0.96
N PHE A 78 0.58 -9.02 0.02
CA PHE A 78 1.87 -9.74 0.04
C PHE A 78 1.72 -11.22 0.34
N ALA A 79 0.75 -11.64 1.15
CA ALA A 79 0.41 -13.05 1.33
C ALA A 79 0.11 -13.76 0.00
N VAL A 80 -0.58 -13.08 -0.92
CA VAL A 80 -0.84 -13.59 -2.28
C VAL A 80 0.43 -13.67 -3.11
N VAL A 81 1.36 -12.70 -2.96
CA VAL A 81 2.65 -12.73 -3.65
C VAL A 81 3.49 -13.91 -3.18
N VAL A 82 3.57 -14.17 -1.87
CA VAL A 82 4.40 -15.24 -1.30
C VAL A 82 3.79 -16.64 -1.38
N ALA A 83 2.49 -16.74 -1.69
CA ALA A 83 1.83 -18.02 -1.82
C ALA A 83 2.54 -18.92 -2.86
N PRO A 84 2.79 -20.20 -2.54
CA PRO A 84 3.31 -21.14 -3.53
C PRO A 84 2.33 -21.27 -4.70
N LYS A 85 2.87 -21.32 -5.92
CA LYS A 85 2.08 -21.49 -7.15
C LYS A 85 1.80 -22.94 -7.46
#